data_AF-A0A497KGX8-F1
#
_entry.id   AF-A0A497KGX8-F1
#
_cell.length_a   1.000
_cell.length_b   1.000
_cell.length_c   1.000
_cell.angle_alpha   90.00
_cell.angle_beta   90.00
_cell.angle_gamma   90.00
#
_symmetry.space_group_name_H-M   'P 1'
#
loop_
_entity.id
_entity.type
_entity.pdbx_description
1 polymer ?
#
loop_
_entity_poly.entity_id
_entity_poly.type
_entity_poly.pdbx_seq_one_letter_code
_entity_poly.pdbx_strand_id
1 'polypeptide(L)'
;TLETQTLVKVYKEVCLSLLQHGFKKIVIMNGHGGNTNWIGQAISELYHETGNRVYSLMIFNSEKGFGADALDIIEQEGGGHACEMETSFSVSLGQRVDEKAITDWSPPRNWTEFTKKYMRKVSTARMFDETTEIGNLGDPSKYSVEKGEKMVKAVVKDIAAFIEDLKKLDLTEDNAYFKKGE
;
A
#
# COMPACT_ATOMS: atom_id res chain seq x y z
N THR A 1 -6.82 13.68 7.69
CA THR A 1 -6.67 12.28 8.13
C THR A 1 -7.73 11.94 9.15
N LEU A 2 -8.27 10.72 9.11
CA LEU A 2 -9.15 10.21 10.17
C LEU A 2 -8.30 9.84 11.39
N GLU A 3 -8.85 9.99 12.60
CA GLU A 3 -8.21 9.41 13.78
C GLU A 3 -8.05 7.90 13.61
N THR A 4 -6.98 7.33 14.18
CA THR A 4 -6.70 5.90 14.08
C THR A 4 -7.89 5.03 14.48
N GLN A 5 -8.53 5.35 15.61
CA GLN A 5 -9.69 4.61 16.09
C GLN A 5 -10.87 4.69 15.11
N THR A 6 -11.11 5.87 14.53
CA THR A 6 -12.13 6.05 13.49
C THR A 6 -11.81 5.23 12.25
N LEU A 7 -10.55 5.25 11.77
CA LEU A 7 -10.14 4.51 10.58
C LEU A 7 -10.31 2.99 10.77
N VAL A 8 -9.86 2.45 11.90
CA VAL A 8 -10.05 1.03 12.25
C VAL A 8 -11.54 0.70 12.29
N LYS A 9 -12.35 1.53 12.96
CA LYS A 9 -13.80 1.34 13.06
C LYS A 9 -14.48 1.33 11.69
N VAL A 10 -14.11 2.25 10.78
CA VAL A 10 -14.63 2.28 9.40
C VAL A 10 -14.33 0.99 8.66
N TYR A 11 -13.09 0.50 8.68
CA TYR A 11 -12.74 -0.77 8.04
C TYR A 11 -13.56 -1.93 8.62
N LYS A 12 -13.70 -1.99 9.94
CA LYS A 12 -14.48 -3.03 10.62
C LYS A 12 -15.95 -3.00 10.25
N GLU A 13 -16.61 -1.85 10.38
CA GLU A 13 -18.05 -1.74 10.16
C GLU A 13 -18.44 -2.01 8.70
N VAL A 14 -17.64 -1.55 7.74
CA VAL A 14 -17.84 -1.87 6.31
C VAL A 14 -17.70 -3.38 6.08
N CYS A 15 -16.65 -4.01 6.61
CA CYS A 15 -16.45 -5.45 6.45
C CYS A 15 -17.56 -6.27 7.13
N LEU A 16 -17.97 -5.89 8.34
CA LEU A 16 -19.07 -6.54 9.06
C LEU A 16 -20.37 -6.46 8.28
N SER A 17 -20.69 -5.30 7.70
CA SER A 17 -21.86 -5.14 6.85
C SER A 17 -21.82 -6.06 5.63
N LEU A 18 -20.66 -6.16 4.96
CA LEU A 18 -20.49 -7.08 3.84
C LEU A 18 -20.63 -8.56 4.27
N LEU A 19 -20.05 -8.95 5.41
CA LEU A 19 -20.20 -10.30 5.96
C LEU A 19 -21.66 -10.63 6.29
N GLN A 20 -22.41 -9.67 6.84
CA GLN A 20 -23.85 -9.80 7.13
C GLN A 20 -24.68 -9.97 5.85
N HIS A 21 -24.30 -9.31 4.75
CA HIS A 21 -24.92 -9.51 3.43
C HIS A 21 -24.50 -10.81 2.74
N GLY A 22 -23.66 -11.64 3.39
CA GLY A 22 -23.29 -12.97 2.89
C GLY A 22 -22.02 -13.01 2.05
N PHE A 23 -21.32 -11.89 1.86
CA PHE A 23 -19.99 -11.92 1.24
C PHE A 23 -19.02 -12.70 2.13
N LYS A 24 -18.17 -13.54 1.51
CA LYS A 24 -17.23 -14.43 2.23
C LYS A 24 -15.76 -14.12 1.99
N LYS A 25 -15.46 -13.39 0.91
CA LYS A 25 -14.11 -13.06 0.47
C LYS A 25 -14.05 -11.56 0.26
N ILE A 26 -13.45 -10.84 1.21
CA ILE A 26 -13.36 -9.39 1.21
C ILE A 26 -11.88 -9.01 1.10
N VAL A 27 -11.55 -8.13 0.14
CA VAL A 27 -10.19 -7.64 -0.08
C VAL A 27 -10.18 -6.13 0.05
N ILE A 28 -9.38 -5.62 0.98
CA ILE A 28 -9.10 -4.18 1.15
C ILE A 28 -7.92 -3.83 0.25
N MET A 29 -8.17 -3.02 -0.78
CA MET A 29 -7.13 -2.49 -1.67
C MET A 29 -6.56 -1.20 -1.06
N ASN A 30 -5.37 -1.27 -0.45
CA ASN A 30 -4.72 -0.14 0.19
C ASN A 30 -3.83 0.62 -0.82
N GLY A 31 -4.06 1.92 -0.94
CA GLY A 31 -3.21 2.85 -1.70
C GLY A 31 -2.46 3.85 -0.83
N HIS A 32 -2.34 3.61 0.47
CA HIS A 32 -1.60 4.51 1.36
C HIS A 32 -0.83 3.74 2.44
N GLY A 33 0.50 3.87 2.44
CA GLY A 33 1.38 3.15 3.36
C GLY A 33 1.03 3.34 4.84
N GLY A 34 0.59 4.54 5.22
CA GLY A 34 0.19 4.88 6.60
C GLY A 34 -1.02 4.09 7.12
N ASN A 35 -1.82 3.49 6.23
CA ASN A 35 -2.99 2.70 6.62
C ASN A 35 -2.64 1.23 6.93
N THR A 36 -1.46 0.74 6.55
CA THR A 36 -1.12 -0.69 6.58
C THR A 36 -1.29 -1.31 7.98
N ASN A 37 -0.75 -0.65 9.01
CA ASN A 37 -0.84 -1.15 10.39
C ASN A 37 -2.28 -1.13 10.91
N TRP A 38 -3.07 -0.11 10.54
CA TRP A 38 -4.44 0.06 11.00
C TRP A 38 -5.41 -0.89 10.30
N ILE A 39 -5.19 -1.17 9.01
CA ILE A 39 -5.89 -2.25 8.31
C ILE A 39 -5.55 -3.59 8.97
N GLY A 40 -4.27 -3.84 9.26
CA GLY A 40 -3.82 -5.05 9.97
C GLY A 40 -4.50 -5.24 11.32
N GLN A 41 -4.64 -4.16 12.10
CA GLN A 41 -5.40 -4.17 13.34
C GLN A 41 -6.89 -4.49 13.09
N ALA A 42 -7.53 -3.81 12.15
CA ALA A 42 -8.95 -4.01 11.83
C ALA A 42 -9.26 -5.47 11.41
N ILE A 43 -8.47 -6.05 10.50
CA ILE A 43 -8.69 -7.42 10.04
C ILE A 43 -8.40 -8.46 11.14
N SER A 44 -7.45 -8.18 12.04
CA SER A 44 -7.18 -9.02 13.20
C SER A 44 -8.34 -9.00 14.18
N GLU A 45 -8.86 -7.82 14.53
CA GLU A 45 -10.02 -7.68 15.41
C GLU A 45 -11.26 -8.36 14.81
N LEU A 46 -11.54 -8.14 13.52
CA LEU A 46 -12.64 -8.81 12.81
C LEU A 46 -12.54 -10.33 12.85
N TYR A 47 -11.34 -10.87 12.69
CA TYR A 47 -11.13 -12.31 12.75
C TYR A 47 -11.42 -12.85 14.15
N HIS A 48 -10.97 -12.17 15.21
CA HIS A 48 -11.28 -12.57 16.59
C HIS A 48 -12.77 -12.47 16.92
N GLU A 49 -13.46 -11.46 16.38
CA GLU A 49 -14.89 -11.23 16.63
C GLU A 49 -15.80 -12.19 15.85
N THR A 50 -15.42 -12.56 14.63
CA THR A 50 -16.33 -13.22 13.69
C THR A 50 -15.83 -14.58 13.17
N GLY A 51 -14.55 -14.89 13.33
CA GLY A 51 -13.90 -16.02 12.68
C GLY A 51 -13.73 -15.88 11.16
N ASN A 52 -14.18 -14.78 10.55
CA ASN A 52 -14.07 -14.55 9.12
C ASN A 52 -12.75 -13.85 8.79
N ARG A 53 -12.14 -14.24 7.66
CA ARG A 53 -10.91 -13.62 7.17
C ARG A 53 -11.24 -12.47 6.21
N VAL A 54 -10.53 -11.37 6.40
CA VAL A 54 -10.48 -10.25 5.47
C VAL A 54 -9.04 -10.11 5.01
N TYR A 55 -8.86 -9.91 3.71
CA TYR A 55 -7.55 -9.78 3.07
C TYR A 55 -7.24 -8.30 2.85
N SER A 56 -5.97 -7.95 2.82
CA SER A 56 -5.54 -6.61 2.42
C SER A 56 -4.32 -6.70 1.53
N LEU A 57 -4.21 -5.79 0.57
CA LEU A 57 -3.09 -5.69 -0.35
C LEU A 57 -2.68 -4.23 -0.57
N MET A 58 -1.44 -4.02 -1.00
CA MET A 58 -0.95 -2.72 -1.46
C MET A 58 -1.07 -2.64 -2.98
N ILE A 59 -1.60 -1.54 -3.51
CA ILE A 59 -1.78 -1.35 -4.96
C ILE A 59 -0.56 -0.76 -5.68
N PHE A 60 0.48 -0.39 -4.93
CA PHE A 60 1.72 0.10 -5.52
C PHE A 60 2.74 -1.02 -5.71
N ASN A 61 3.52 -0.93 -6.79
CA ASN A 61 4.56 -1.90 -7.11
C ASN A 61 5.61 -1.97 -5.99
N SER A 62 6.07 -3.16 -5.68
CA SER A 62 7.21 -3.37 -4.76
C SER A 62 7.89 -4.70 -5.04
N GLU A 63 9.18 -4.81 -4.70
CA GLU A 63 10.00 -5.99 -5.03
C GLU A 63 9.41 -7.32 -4.53
N LYS A 64 8.66 -7.26 -3.41
CA LYS A 64 8.00 -8.41 -2.79
C LYS A 64 6.47 -8.37 -2.91
N GLY A 65 5.93 -7.45 -3.70
CA GLY A 65 4.50 -7.23 -3.87
C GLY A 65 4.05 -7.46 -5.32
N PHE A 66 2.86 -6.94 -5.63
CA PHE A 66 2.29 -7.02 -6.97
C PHE A 66 3.02 -6.09 -7.95
N GLY A 67 3.11 -6.49 -9.23
CA GLY A 67 3.73 -5.72 -10.30
C GLY A 67 5.26 -5.56 -10.15
N ALA A 68 5.93 -6.48 -9.46
CA ALA A 68 7.38 -6.42 -9.25
C ALA A 68 8.20 -6.42 -10.56
N ASP A 69 7.65 -7.02 -11.63
CA ASP A 69 8.28 -7.12 -12.95
C ASP A 69 8.36 -5.79 -13.71
N ALA A 70 7.67 -4.75 -13.25
CA ALA A 70 7.68 -3.42 -13.85
C ALA A 70 8.51 -2.39 -13.06
N LEU A 71 9.28 -2.81 -12.05
CA LEU A 71 10.08 -1.90 -11.23
C LEU A 71 11.38 -1.45 -11.88
N ASP A 72 11.90 -2.20 -12.85
CA ASP A 72 13.14 -1.90 -13.56
C ASP A 72 13.07 -0.61 -14.39
N ILE A 73 11.86 -0.13 -14.69
CA ILE A 73 11.64 1.12 -15.42
C ILE A 73 11.73 2.37 -14.52
N ILE A 74 11.74 2.20 -13.19
CA ILE A 74 11.88 3.31 -12.25
C ILE A 74 13.35 3.71 -12.18
N GLU A 75 13.62 4.97 -12.49
CA GLU A 75 14.99 5.51 -12.51
C GLU A 75 15.41 6.10 -11.16
N GLN A 76 14.44 6.49 -10.34
CA GLN A 76 14.66 7.05 -9.03
C GLN A 76 15.11 5.97 -8.03
N GLU A 77 16.20 6.25 -7.30
CA GLU A 77 16.58 5.43 -6.17
C GLU A 77 15.69 5.72 -4.96
N GLY A 78 15.09 4.67 -4.41
CA GLY A 78 14.20 4.78 -3.25
C GLY A 78 12.91 5.54 -3.57
N GLY A 79 12.41 6.29 -2.60
CA GLY A 79 11.13 6.98 -2.67
C GLY A 79 10.08 6.38 -1.74
N GLY A 80 8.96 7.08 -1.62
CA GLY A 80 7.86 6.62 -0.76
C GLY A 80 6.62 7.51 -0.72
N HIS A 81 6.68 8.73 -1.28
CA HIS A 81 5.52 9.60 -1.40
C HIS A 81 5.73 10.67 -2.47
N ALA A 82 4.72 10.92 -3.30
CA ALA A 82 4.75 11.83 -4.45
C ALA A 82 6.05 11.68 -5.26
N CYS A 83 6.50 10.44 -5.40
CA CYS A 83 7.74 10.06 -6.08
C CYS A 83 7.48 9.79 -7.56
N GLU A 84 8.53 9.38 -8.30
CA GLU A 84 8.42 8.99 -9.71
C GLU A 84 7.27 8.01 -9.96
N MET A 85 7.12 6.99 -9.10
CA MET A 85 6.09 5.96 -9.22
C MET A 85 4.68 6.53 -9.03
N GLU A 86 4.39 7.18 -7.90
CA GLU A 86 3.05 7.70 -7.60
C GLU A 86 2.61 8.77 -8.63
N THR A 87 3.56 9.58 -9.10
CA THR A 87 3.31 10.59 -10.12
C THR A 87 3.02 9.96 -11.47
N SER A 88 3.82 8.95 -11.88
CA SER A 88 3.59 8.19 -13.13
C SER A 88 2.24 7.48 -13.13
N PHE A 89 1.89 6.81 -12.02
CA PHE A 89 0.56 6.23 -11.80
C PHE A 89 -0.54 7.26 -12.04
N SER A 90 -0.44 8.39 -11.35
CA SER A 90 -1.44 9.45 -11.38
C SER A 90 -1.68 9.95 -12.81
N VAL A 91 -0.62 10.28 -13.56
CA VAL A 91 -0.79 10.80 -14.93
C VAL A 91 -1.30 9.75 -15.92
N SER A 92 -0.90 8.48 -15.76
CA SER A 92 -1.42 7.39 -16.60
C SER A 92 -2.92 7.14 -16.41
N LEU A 93 -3.45 7.51 -15.24
CA LEU A 93 -4.87 7.44 -14.90
C LEU A 93 -5.62 8.74 -15.16
N GLY A 94 -5.00 9.69 -15.88
CA GLY A 94 -5.63 10.94 -16.30
C GLY A 94 -5.65 12.04 -15.23
N GLN A 95 -4.89 11.89 -14.14
CA GLN A 95 -4.69 12.98 -13.19
C GLN A 95 -3.72 14.02 -13.75
N ARG A 96 -3.82 15.25 -13.22
CA ARG A 96 -2.94 16.36 -13.61
C ARG A 96 -1.78 16.47 -12.62
N VAL A 97 -0.62 16.86 -13.12
CA VAL A 97 0.56 17.21 -12.33
C VAL A 97 0.85 18.69 -12.54
N ASP A 98 1.11 19.41 -11.45
CA ASP A 98 1.64 20.77 -11.53
C ASP A 98 3.16 20.69 -11.68
N GLU A 99 3.63 20.71 -12.92
CA GLU A 99 5.05 20.60 -13.24
C GLU A 99 5.90 21.70 -12.60
N LYS A 100 5.30 22.86 -12.28
CA LYS A 100 6.02 23.97 -11.62
C LYS A 100 6.30 23.69 -10.14
N ALA A 101 5.59 22.73 -9.53
CA ALA A 101 5.77 22.34 -8.14
C ALA A 101 6.72 21.14 -7.97
N ILE A 102 7.18 20.52 -9.07
CA ILE A 102 8.11 19.38 -9.02
C ILE A 102 9.43 19.82 -8.40
N THR A 103 9.82 19.12 -7.34
CA THR A 103 11.09 19.34 -6.63
C THR A 103 11.65 18.00 -6.17
N ASP A 104 12.94 17.77 -6.37
CA ASP A 104 13.62 16.57 -5.86
C ASP A 104 13.75 16.63 -4.33
N TRP A 105 13.48 15.50 -3.67
CA TRP A 105 13.63 15.37 -2.23
C TRP A 105 15.10 15.16 -1.84
N SER A 106 15.54 15.94 -0.86
CA SER A 106 16.80 15.69 -0.16
C SER A 106 16.54 15.35 1.31
N PRO A 107 17.28 14.40 1.88
CA PRO A 107 17.19 14.11 3.32
C PRO A 107 17.40 15.38 4.16
N PRO A 108 16.61 15.58 5.23
CA PRO A 108 16.79 16.72 6.13
C PRO A 108 18.21 16.79 6.71
N ARG A 109 18.81 17.99 6.66
CA ARG A 109 20.20 18.22 7.09
C ARG A 109 20.42 18.02 8.59
N ASN A 110 19.35 18.13 9.38
CA ASN A 110 19.36 18.03 10.84
C ASN A 110 19.28 16.59 11.37
N TRP A 111 19.29 15.57 10.51
CA TRP A 111 19.32 14.17 10.97
C TRP A 111 20.59 13.85 11.75
N THR A 112 20.42 13.34 12.96
CA THR A 112 21.52 12.97 13.87
C THR A 112 22.28 11.73 13.36
N GLU A 113 23.54 11.59 13.77
CA GLU A 113 24.34 10.38 13.47
C GLU A 113 23.70 9.10 14.04
N PHE A 114 23.00 9.21 15.17
CA PHE A 114 22.18 8.11 15.71
C PHE A 114 21.11 7.69 14.70
N THR A 115 20.36 8.66 14.17
CA THR A 115 19.29 8.42 13.18
C THR A 115 19.83 7.75 11.93
N LYS A 116 20.95 8.25 11.40
CA LYS A 116 21.61 7.67 10.21
C LYS A 116 22.11 6.24 10.48
N LYS A 117 22.76 5.99 11.62
CA LYS A 117 23.33 4.68 11.98
C LYS A 117 22.28 3.57 12.16
N TYR A 118 21.14 3.92 12.76
CA TYR A 118 20.06 2.97 13.08
C TYR A 118 18.86 3.05 12.13
N MET A 119 18.96 3.85 11.06
CA MET A 119 17.96 3.91 10.01
C MET A 119 17.68 2.50 9.46
N ARG A 120 16.41 2.16 9.30
CA ARG A 120 15.92 0.83 8.83
C ARG A 120 16.24 -0.34 9.77
N LYS A 121 16.92 -0.12 10.90
CA LYS A 121 17.21 -1.15 11.93
C LYS A 121 16.34 -1.01 13.17
N VAL A 122 15.94 0.22 13.49
CA VAL A 122 15.09 0.55 14.64
C VAL A 122 13.94 1.44 14.19
N SER A 123 12.74 1.12 14.68
CA SER A 123 11.54 1.93 14.46
C SER A 123 11.33 2.89 15.62
N THR A 124 10.96 4.12 15.31
CA THR A 124 10.54 5.16 16.27
C THR A 124 9.42 5.98 15.65
N ALA A 125 8.65 6.69 16.46
CA ALA A 125 7.76 7.72 15.96
C ALA A 125 8.58 8.74 15.15
N ARG A 126 8.06 9.08 13.97
CA ARG A 126 8.55 10.17 13.12
C ARG A 126 7.34 10.85 12.52
N MET A 127 7.30 12.15 12.62
CA MET A 127 6.33 12.97 11.92
C MET A 127 6.80 13.15 10.47
N PHE A 128 5.84 13.36 9.57
CA PHE A 128 6.15 13.39 8.15
C PHE A 128 6.98 14.63 7.76
N ASP A 129 6.74 15.75 8.45
CA ASP A 129 7.50 17.00 8.39
C ASP A 129 8.94 16.86 8.93
N GLU A 130 9.23 15.88 9.78
CA GLU A 130 10.61 15.53 10.17
C GLU A 130 11.36 14.73 9.08
N THR A 131 10.65 14.28 8.05
CA THR A 131 11.18 13.46 6.95
C THR A 131 11.28 14.26 5.64
N THR A 132 10.37 15.20 5.41
CA THR A 132 10.37 16.06 4.22
C THR A 132 9.78 17.44 4.52
N GLU A 133 10.47 18.49 4.05
CA GLU A 133 10.00 19.89 4.14
C GLU A 133 9.07 20.26 2.97
N ILE A 134 9.16 19.52 1.87
CA ILE A 134 8.48 19.80 0.59
C ILE A 134 7.32 18.84 0.30
N GLY A 135 7.10 17.85 1.16
CA GLY A 135 5.95 16.94 1.10
C GLY A 135 6.16 15.69 0.26
N ASN A 136 7.13 15.64 -0.66
CA ASN A 136 7.51 14.41 -1.36
C ASN A 136 8.69 13.70 -0.69
N LEU A 137 8.77 12.40 -0.93
CA LEU A 137 9.90 11.52 -0.62
C LEU A 137 10.29 10.85 -1.94
N GLY A 138 11.23 11.47 -2.64
CA GLY A 138 11.71 11.05 -3.95
C GLY A 138 11.75 12.17 -4.97
N ASP A 139 12.19 11.85 -6.20
CA ASP A 139 12.23 12.76 -7.33
C ASP A 139 11.07 12.46 -8.29
N PRO A 140 9.99 13.26 -8.30
CA PRO A 140 8.90 13.06 -9.25
C PRO A 140 9.27 13.51 -10.67
N SER A 141 10.36 14.23 -10.91
CA SER A 141 10.66 14.82 -12.23
C SER A 141 10.83 13.81 -13.36
N LYS A 142 11.13 12.55 -13.01
CA LYS A 142 11.32 11.44 -13.95
C LYS A 142 10.03 10.71 -14.32
N TYR A 143 8.88 11.23 -13.91
CA TYR A 143 7.59 10.60 -14.17
C TYR A 143 7.30 10.52 -15.68
N SER A 144 6.55 9.50 -16.09
CA SER A 144 5.97 9.49 -17.44
C SER A 144 4.67 8.71 -17.48
N VAL A 145 3.81 9.05 -18.45
CA VAL A 145 2.58 8.31 -18.73
C VAL A 145 2.88 6.85 -19.05
N GLU A 146 3.89 6.60 -19.90
CA GLU A 146 4.29 5.25 -20.30
C GLU A 146 4.73 4.38 -19.10
N LYS A 147 5.52 4.95 -18.17
CA LYS A 147 5.91 4.25 -16.93
C LYS A 147 4.69 3.89 -16.10
N GLY A 148 3.77 4.84 -15.93
CA GLY A 148 2.52 4.62 -15.20
C GLY A 148 1.67 3.51 -15.82
N GLU A 149 1.47 3.54 -17.14
CA GLU A 149 0.71 2.52 -17.86
C GLU A 149 1.31 1.13 -17.69
N LYS A 150 2.64 0.99 -17.80
CA LYS A 150 3.34 -0.29 -17.59
C LYS A 150 3.16 -0.80 -16.16
N MET A 151 3.37 0.06 -15.16
CA MET A 151 3.26 -0.34 -13.76
C MET A 151 1.83 -0.67 -13.34
N VAL A 152 0.84 0.14 -13.74
CA VAL A 152 -0.58 -0.10 -13.49
C VAL A 152 -1.00 -1.42 -14.12
N LYS A 153 -0.60 -1.68 -15.38
CA LYS A 153 -0.91 -2.94 -16.05
C LYS A 153 -0.31 -4.15 -15.33
N ALA A 154 0.91 -4.04 -14.84
CA ALA A 154 1.58 -5.10 -14.08
C ALA A 154 0.85 -5.39 -12.75
N VAL A 155 0.53 -4.35 -11.96
CA VAL A 155 -0.23 -4.51 -10.71
C VAL A 155 -1.61 -5.09 -10.97
N VAL A 156 -2.34 -4.59 -11.96
CA VAL A 156 -3.69 -5.08 -12.30
C VAL A 156 -3.65 -6.55 -12.69
N LYS A 157 -2.67 -6.96 -13.51
CA LYS A 157 -2.48 -8.36 -13.91
C LYS A 157 -2.29 -9.25 -12.69
N ASP A 158 -1.40 -8.89 -11.77
CA ASP A 158 -1.09 -9.75 -10.63
C ASP A 158 -2.22 -9.78 -9.58
N ILE A 159 -2.86 -8.63 -9.31
CA ILE A 159 -4.03 -8.55 -8.43
C ILE A 159 -5.20 -9.35 -9.02
N ALA A 160 -5.43 -9.28 -10.34
CA ALA A 160 -6.47 -10.08 -10.98
C ALA A 160 -6.19 -11.58 -10.86
N ALA A 161 -4.93 -12.01 -11.03
CA ALA A 161 -4.54 -13.40 -10.80
C ALA A 161 -4.81 -13.84 -9.34
N PHE A 162 -4.41 -13.03 -8.36
CA PHE A 162 -4.71 -13.28 -6.95
C PHE A 162 -6.22 -13.39 -6.69
N ILE A 163 -7.04 -12.51 -7.25
CA ILE A 163 -8.50 -12.55 -7.09
C ILE A 163 -9.08 -13.83 -7.69
N GLU A 164 -8.62 -14.27 -8.87
CA GLU A 164 -9.06 -15.52 -9.49
C GLU A 164 -8.68 -16.75 -8.67
N ASP A 165 -7.51 -16.75 -8.04
CA ASP A 165 -7.11 -17.83 -7.14
C ASP A 165 -7.90 -17.80 -5.82
N LEU A 166 -8.11 -16.61 -5.25
CA LEU A 166 -8.94 -16.43 -4.07
C LEU A 166 -10.38 -16.92 -4.33
N LYS A 167 -10.94 -16.71 -5.54
CA LYS A 167 -12.26 -17.22 -5.93
C LYS A 167 -12.35 -18.75 -5.86
N LYS A 168 -11.28 -19.47 -6.20
CA LYS A 168 -11.23 -20.94 -6.20
C LYS A 168 -11.09 -21.55 -4.79
N LEU A 169 -10.56 -20.79 -3.84
CA LEU A 169 -10.34 -21.27 -2.46
C LEU A 169 -11.66 -21.72 -1.80
N ASP A 170 -11.73 -22.95 -1.30
CA ASP A 170 -12.85 -23.41 -0.50
C ASP A 170 -12.63 -23.01 0.97
N LEU A 171 -13.41 -22.05 1.46
CA LEU A 171 -13.28 -21.55 2.84
C LEU A 171 -13.75 -22.54 3.90
N THR A 172 -14.42 -23.64 3.50
CA THR A 172 -14.85 -24.69 4.42
C THR A 172 -13.72 -25.65 4.77
N GLU A 173 -12.86 -25.95 3.78
CA GLU A 173 -11.73 -26.87 3.88
C GLU A 173 -10.39 -26.14 4.11
N ASP A 174 -10.20 -24.96 3.50
CA ASP A 174 -8.97 -24.19 3.56
C ASP A 174 -9.16 -22.90 4.36
N ASN A 175 -8.25 -22.60 5.29
CA ASN A 175 -8.25 -21.31 6.00
C ASN A 175 -7.25 -20.30 5.40
N ALA A 176 -6.88 -20.47 4.12
CA ALA A 176 -5.84 -19.73 3.38
C ALA A 176 -4.39 -19.91 3.87
N TYR A 177 -4.16 -20.42 5.10
CA TYR A 177 -2.83 -20.71 5.64
C TYR A 177 -2.61 -22.20 5.92
N PHE A 178 -3.70 -22.94 6.17
CA PHE A 178 -3.71 -24.34 6.52
C PHE A 178 -4.93 -25.01 5.90
N LYS A 179 -4.76 -26.27 5.47
CA LYS A 179 -5.89 -27.18 5.26
C LYS A 179 -6.45 -27.56 6.63
N LYS A 180 -7.76 -27.53 6.80
CA LYS A 180 -8.37 -28.06 8.04
C LYS A 180 -8.27 -29.58 8.01
N GLY A 181 -7.58 -30.16 8.99
CA GLY A 181 -7.53 -31.61 9.21
C GLY A 181 -6.21 -32.29 8.87
N GLU A 182 -5.18 -31.53 8.47
CA GLU A 182 -3.77 -31.94 8.46
C GLU A 182 -3.01 -31.22 9.58
#